data_AF-A0A5S9MH99-F1
#
_entry.id   AF-A0A5S9MH99-F1
#
_cell.length_a   1.000
_cell.length_b   1.000
_cell.length_c   1.000
_cell.angle_alpha   90.00
_cell.angle_beta   90.00
_cell.angle_gamma   90.00
#
_symmetry.space_group_name_H-M   'P 1'
#
loop_
_entity.id
_entity.type
_entity.pdbx_description
1 polymer ?
#
loop_
_entity_poly.entity_id
_entity_poly.type
_entity_poly.pdbx_seq_one_letter_code
_entity_poly.pdbx_strand_id
1 'polypeptide(L)' 'MKKLWGGRFQKTPEKWVDEFGASIHFDKQLVKEDLTGSLAHASMLNKCGILGDEEAAAIKDGLNTLMKKSRGG' A
#
# COMPACT_ATOMS: atom_id res chain seq x y z
N MET A 1 13.15 3.88 -6.00
CA MET A 1 11.70 3.94 -5.70
C MET A 1 11.33 5.37 -5.36
N LYS A 2 10.22 5.87 -5.89
CA LYS A 2 9.69 7.20 -5.58
C LYS A 2 8.90 7.12 -4.27
N LYS A 3 9.11 8.05 -3.34
CA LYS A 3 8.32 8.11 -2.09
C LYS A 3 6.87 8.44 -2.41
N LEU A 4 5.94 7.80 -1.70
CA LEU A 4 4.50 8.07 -1.80
C LEU A 4 4.10 9.38 -1.10
N TRP A 5 5.03 9.98 -0.34
CA TRP A 5 4.84 11.19 0.46
C TRP A 5 6.00 12.18 0.22
N GLY A 6 5.81 13.43 0.62
CA GLY A 6 6.86 14.46 0.56
C GLY A 6 6.78 15.45 -0.59
N GLY A 7 5.64 15.55 -1.30
CA GLY A 7 5.46 16.48 -2.43
C GLY A 7 5.66 17.98 -2.12
N ARG A 8 5.73 18.37 -0.84
CA ARG A 8 6.02 19.75 -0.40
C ARG A 8 7.53 20.06 -0.30
N PHE A 9 8.40 19.05 -0.24
CA PHE A 9 9.83 19.25 -0.06
C PHE A 9 10.54 19.41 -1.40
N GLN A 10 11.39 20.43 -1.51
CA GLN A 10 12.19 20.70 -2.72
C GLN A 10 13.55 20.00 -2.70
N LYS A 11 13.97 19.48 -1.55
CA LYS A 11 15.24 18.78 -1.34
C LYS A 11 14.98 17.39 -0.78
N THR A 12 15.86 16.45 -1.12
CA THR A 12 15.86 15.11 -0.54
C THR A 12 16.33 15.19 0.91
N PRO A 13 15.65 14.54 1.87
CA PRO A 13 16.15 14.45 3.24
C PRO A 13 17.46 13.64 3.29
N GLU A 14 18.26 13.90 4.31
CA GLU A 14 19.46 13.12 4.60
C GLU A 14 19.10 11.65 4.88
N LYS A 15 20.01 10.74 4.53
CA LYS A 15 19.78 9.29 4.62
C LYS A 15 19.39 8.83 6.03
N TRP A 16 20.00 9.41 7.05
CA TRP A 16 19.71 9.06 8.45
C TRP A 16 18.29 9.48 8.88
N VAL A 17 17.74 10.56 8.32
CA VAL A 17 16.38 11.02 8.62
C VAL A 17 15.37 10.01 8.09
N ASP A 18 15.64 9.45 6.90
CA ASP A 18 14.80 8.38 6.33
C ASP A 18 14.87 7.09 7.13
N GLU A 19 16.07 6.70 7.58
CA GLU A 19 16.27 5.52 8.45
C GLU A 19 15.56 5.70 9.79
N PHE A 20 15.64 6.89 10.39
CA PHE A 20 14.96 7.21 11.64
C PHE A 20 13.42 7.19 11.49
N GLY A 21 12.89 7.69 10.38
CA GLY A 21 11.44 7.73 10.12
C GLY A 21 10.83 6.42 9.62
N ALA A 22 11.64 5.41 9.29
CA ALA A 22 11.14 4.16 8.71
C ALA A 22 10.48 3.26 9.77
N SER A 23 9.18 3.00 9.64
CA SER A 23 8.42 2.12 10.55
C SER A 23 8.38 0.65 10.13
N ILE A 24 8.92 0.32 8.94
CA ILE A 24 8.85 -1.03 8.33
C ILE A 24 9.35 -2.18 9.21
N HIS A 25 10.27 -1.87 10.13
CA HIS A 25 10.85 -2.85 11.03
C HIS A 25 9.83 -3.43 12.02
N PHE A 26 8.77 -2.70 12.35
CA PHE A 26 7.68 -3.16 13.22
C PHE A 26 6.31 -3.19 12.54
N ASP A 27 5.98 -2.22 11.67
CA ASP A 27 4.63 -2.12 11.09
C ASP A 27 4.31 -3.23 10.09
N LYS A 28 5.33 -3.95 9.58
CA LYS A 28 5.17 -5.12 8.69
C LYS A 28 4.26 -6.21 9.29
N GLN A 29 4.11 -6.24 10.61
CA GLN A 29 3.17 -7.15 11.28
C GLN A 29 1.71 -6.86 10.91
N LEU A 30 1.40 -5.63 10.49
CA LEU A 30 0.08 -5.15 10.09
C LEU A 30 -0.26 -5.43 8.62
N VAL A 31 0.55 -6.21 7.91
CA VAL A 31 0.37 -6.48 6.47
C VAL A 31 -1.00 -7.07 6.15
N LYS A 32 -1.58 -7.87 7.05
CA LYS A 32 -2.90 -8.49 6.82
C LYS A 32 -4.02 -7.46 6.91
N GLU A 33 -3.91 -6.55 7.87
CA GLU A 33 -4.83 -5.45 8.12
C GLU A 33 -4.78 -4.46 6.96
N ASP A 34 -3.59 -4.09 6.49
CA ASP A 34 -3.38 -3.20 5.35
C ASP A 34 -3.96 -3.78 4.04
N LEU A 35 -3.71 -5.07 3.78
CA LEU A 35 -4.27 -5.75 2.61
C LEU A 35 -5.80 -5.87 2.69
N THR A 36 -6.35 -6.14 3.87
CA THR A 36 -7.81 -6.20 4.08
C THR A 36 -8.45 -4.83 3.86
N GLY A 37 -7.86 -3.78 4.42
CA GLY A 37 -8.31 -2.40 4.21
C GLY A 37 -8.22 -2.00 2.74
N SER A 38 -7.14 -2.38 2.05
CA SER A 38 -6.94 -2.11 0.63
C SER A 38 -7.99 -2.80 -0.26
N LEU A 39 -8.38 -4.04 0.04
CA LEU A 39 -9.45 -4.75 -0.68
C LEU A 39 -10.81 -4.06 -0.52
N ALA A 40 -11.12 -3.61 0.70
CA ALA A 40 -12.34 -2.84 0.97
C ALA A 40 -12.31 -1.49 0.24
N HIS A 41 -11.17 -0.80 0.27
CA HIS A 41 -10.99 0.47 -0.41
C HIS A 41 -11.14 0.34 -1.94
N ALA A 42 -10.48 -0.62 -2.57
CA ALA A 42 -10.63 -0.88 -4.00
C ALA A 42 -12.09 -1.18 -4.39
N SER A 43 -12.81 -1.93 -3.54
CA SER A 43 -14.23 -2.21 -3.74
C SER A 43 -15.10 -0.95 -3.61
N MET A 44 -14.78 -0.07 -2.66
CA MET A 44 -15.47 1.22 -2.51
C MET A 44 -15.21 2.13 -3.71
N LEU A 45 -13.95 2.26 -4.16
CA LEU A 45 -13.58 3.11 -5.30
C LEU A 45 -14.31 2.70 -6.59
N ASN A 46 -14.49 1.40 -6.82
CA ASN A 46 -15.29 0.89 -7.92
C ASN A 46 -16.77 1.28 -7.79
N LYS A 47 -17.37 1.11 -6.60
CA LYS A 47 -18.76 1.56 -6.35
C LYS A 47 -18.95 3.06 -6.55
N CYS A 48 -17.92 3.86 -6.29
CA CYS A 48 -17.92 5.30 -6.53
C CYS A 48 -17.65 5.68 -8.01
N GLY A 49 -17.40 4.71 -8.89
CA GLY A 49 -17.07 4.96 -10.30
C GLY A 49 -15.67 5.57 -10.52
N ILE A 50 -14.79 5.52 -9.53
CA ILE A 50 -13.40 5.99 -9.66
C ILE A 50 -12.54 4.93 -10.35
N LEU A 51 -12.86 3.65 -10.15
CA LEU A 51 -12.24 2.51 -10.83
C LEU A 51 -13.28 1.77 -11.66
N GLY A 52 -12.94 1.42 -12.90
CA GLY A 52 -13.72 0.49 -13.70
C GLY A 52 -13.74 -0.92 -13.10
N ASP A 53 -14.66 -1.77 -13.56
CA ASP A 53 -14.83 -3.14 -13.04
C ASP A 53 -13.58 -4.00 -13.28
N GLU A 54 -12.97 -3.89 -14.46
CA GLU A 54 -11.75 -4.62 -14.81
C GLU A 54 -10.55 -4.15 -13.98
N GLU A 55 -10.39 -2.84 -13.79
CA GLU A 55 -9.33 -2.27 -12.97
C GLU A 55 -9.45 -2.70 -11.51
N ALA A 56 -10.67 -2.63 -10.96
CA ALA A 56 -10.94 -3.04 -9.60
C ALA A 56 -10.74 -4.55 -9.40
N ALA A 57 -11.10 -5.37 -10.38
CA ALA A 57 -10.84 -6.81 -10.36
C ALA A 57 -9.32 -7.10 -10.36
N ALA A 58 -8.57 -6.48 -11.27
CA ALA A 58 -7.12 -6.66 -11.37
C ALA A 58 -6.39 -6.27 -10.07
N ILE A 59 -6.79 -5.15 -9.45
CA ILE A 59 -6.23 -4.71 -8.15
C ILE A 59 -6.54 -5.73 -7.06
N LYS A 60 -7.80 -6.18 -6.94
CA LYS A 60 -8.19 -7.17 -5.91
C LYS A 60 -7.45 -8.49 -6.08
N ASP A 61 -7.23 -8.95 -7.31
CA ASP A 61 -6.47 -10.17 -7.58
C ASP A 61 -5.00 -10.04 -7.20
N GLY A 62 -4.40 -8.88 -7.47
CA GLY A 62 -3.06 -8.55 -6.99
C GLY A 62 -2.96 -8.58 -5.46
N LEU A 63 -3.90 -7.91 -4.77
CA LEU A 63 -3.96 -7.88 -3.30
C LEU A 63 -4.16 -9.27 -2.70
N ASN A 64 -5.01 -10.11 -3.30
CA ASN A 64 -5.20 -11.51 -2.87
C ASN A 64 -3.93 -12.34 -3.06
N THR A 65 -3.16 -12.09 -4.13
CA THR A 65 -1.86 -12.73 -4.35
C THR A 65 -0.86 -12.32 -3.28
N LEU A 66 -0.81 -11.03 -2.93
CA LEU A 66 0.04 -10.54 -1.83
C LEU A 66 -0.39 -11.11 -0.47
N MET A 67 -1.70 -11.23 -0.21
CA MET A 67 -2.23 -11.85 1.00
C MET A 67 -1.75 -13.30 1.14
N LYS A 68 -1.76 -14.08 0.05
CA LYS A 68 -1.23 -15.45 0.04
C LYS A 68 0.26 -15.47 0.35
N LYS A 69 1.05 -14.58 -0.26
CA LYS A 69 2.50 -14.47 -0.01
C LYS A 69 2.81 -14.09 1.44
N SER A 70 2.06 -13.16 2.03
CA SER A 70 2.24 -12.72 3.42
C SER A 70 2.05 -13.83 4.45
N ARG A 71 1.32 -14.90 4.11
CA ARG A 71 1.10 -16.08 4.96
C ARG A 71 2.25 -17.09 4.88
N GLY A 72 3.09 -17.00 3.86
CA GLY A 72 4.18 -17.95 3.58
C GLY A 72 5.50 -17.64 4.29
N GLY A 73 5.64 -16.46 4.89
CA GLY A 73 6.93 -15.95 5.40
C GLY A 73 7.71 -15.21 4.31
#